data_AF-A0A7D4TVI2-F1
#
_entry.id   AF-A0A7D4TVI2-F1
#
_cell.length_a   1.000
_cell.length_b   1.000
_cell.length_c   1.000
_cell.angle_alpha   90.00
_cell.angle_beta   90.00
_cell.angle_gamma   90.00
#
_symmetry.space_group_name_H-M   'P 1'
#
loop_
_entity.id
_entity.type
_entity.pdbx_description
1 polymer ?
#
loop_
_entity_poly.entity_id
_entity_poly.type
_entity_poly.pdbx_seq_one_letter_code
_entity_poly.pdbx_strand_id
1 'polypeptide(L)'
;METTEPEVKEQALPEEPAMVLSQEAQYYLQQIGKWASFLGIVGFVFCGLFFIMAIFIGSIFAMMSKISPMYAQNPAASAMGPMLSVIYIVFDAIYFILVLYLYQFAVRIKRGIAFVDNAMVTSAFSKLKSFFKAWGIITIVLLSFYALIFVIVAIVGVAASAMH
;
A
#
# COMPACT_ATOMS: atom_id res chain seq x y z
N MET A 1 16.07 30.92 -65.59
CA MET A 1 14.97 30.87 -64.62
C MET A 1 15.20 29.65 -63.77
N GLU A 2 15.94 29.82 -62.69
CA GLU A 2 16.19 28.77 -61.71
C GLU A 2 15.27 29.10 -60.54
N THR A 3 14.21 28.33 -60.40
CA THR A 3 13.20 28.50 -59.37
C THR A 3 13.81 28.06 -58.05
N THR A 4 14.25 29.02 -57.24
CA THR A 4 14.58 28.78 -55.83
C THR A 4 13.29 28.44 -55.09
N GLU A 5 13.03 27.14 -54.88
CA GLU A 5 12.06 26.70 -53.90
C GLU A 5 12.47 27.26 -52.53
N PRO A 6 11.55 27.87 -51.77
CA PRO A 6 11.86 28.28 -50.43
C PRO A 6 12.06 27.02 -49.58
N GLU A 7 13.25 26.87 -48.98
CA GLU A 7 13.47 25.92 -47.89
C GLU A 7 12.46 26.22 -46.78
N VAL A 8 11.38 25.44 -46.73
CA VAL A 8 10.50 25.38 -45.58
C VAL A 8 11.33 24.77 -44.45
N LYS A 9 11.98 25.62 -43.66
CA LYS A 9 12.59 25.23 -42.40
C LYS A 9 11.47 24.68 -41.55
N GLU A 10 11.41 23.36 -41.45
CA GLU A 10 10.57 22.64 -40.50
C GLU A 10 11.02 23.09 -39.11
N GLN A 11 10.38 24.15 -38.61
CA GLN A 11 10.53 24.60 -37.24
C GLN A 11 10.04 23.43 -36.38
N ALA A 12 11.00 22.68 -35.83
CA ALA A 12 10.74 21.76 -34.75
C ALA A 12 9.87 22.49 -33.72
N LEU A 13 8.69 21.92 -33.46
CA LEU A 13 7.74 22.44 -32.48
C LEU A 13 8.51 22.80 -31.20
N PRO A 14 8.18 23.92 -30.52
CA PRO A 14 8.84 24.27 -29.26
C PRO A 14 8.80 23.06 -28.34
N GLU A 15 9.96 22.46 -28.04
CA GLU A 15 10.02 21.38 -27.06
C GLU A 15 9.39 21.94 -25.78
N GLU A 16 8.32 21.29 -25.29
CA GLU A 16 7.69 21.74 -24.04
C GLU A 16 8.78 21.88 -22.99
N PRO A 17 8.81 23.00 -22.23
CA PRO A 17 9.88 23.26 -21.29
C PRO A 17 9.97 22.09 -20.29
N ALA A 18 10.98 21.24 -20.48
CA ALA A 18 11.18 20.08 -19.65
C ALA A 18 11.46 20.56 -18.22
N MET A 19 10.62 20.15 -17.28
CA MET A 19 10.80 20.51 -15.88
C MET A 19 12.07 19.85 -15.35
N VAL A 20 13.11 20.64 -15.11
CA VAL A 20 14.38 20.18 -14.53
C VAL A 20 14.30 20.25 -13.01
N LEU A 21 14.68 19.15 -12.33
CA LEU A 21 14.72 19.11 -10.86
C LEU A 21 15.88 19.95 -10.32
N SER A 22 15.56 20.91 -9.45
CA SER A 22 16.58 21.69 -8.74
C SER A 22 17.45 20.80 -7.85
N GLN A 23 18.65 21.28 -7.51
CA GLN A 23 19.55 20.56 -6.59
C GLN A 23 18.89 20.31 -5.22
N GLU A 24 18.09 21.27 -4.76
CA GLU A 24 17.34 21.15 -3.50
C GLU A 24 16.27 20.04 -3.58
N ALA A 25 15.50 19.99 -4.68
CA ALA A 25 14.51 18.93 -4.89
C ALA A 25 15.18 17.54 -4.93
N GLN A 26 16.32 17.43 -5.61
CA GLN A 26 17.13 16.22 -5.64
C GLN A 26 17.61 15.83 -4.24
N TYR A 27 18.09 16.78 -3.44
CA TYR A 27 18.48 16.54 -2.06
C TYR A 27 17.31 15.97 -1.23
N TYR A 28 16.14 16.58 -1.28
CA TYR A 28 14.96 16.07 -0.56
C TYR A 28 14.55 14.67 -1.02
N LEU A 29 14.52 14.43 -2.32
CA LEU A 29 14.19 13.11 -2.86
C LEU A 29 15.18 12.02 -2.44
N GLN A 30 16.47 12.35 -2.28
CA GLN A 30 17.44 11.43 -1.70
C GLN A 30 17.13 11.13 -0.23
N GLN A 31 16.76 12.14 0.57
CA GLN A 31 16.39 11.93 1.98
C GLN A 31 15.13 11.08 2.11
N ILE A 32 14.09 11.38 1.32
CA ILE A 32 12.87 10.56 1.25
C ILE A 32 13.24 9.13 0.84
N GLY A 33 14.12 8.94 -0.15
CA GLY A 33 14.60 7.62 -0.56
C GLY A 33 15.35 6.84 0.53
N LYS A 34 16.08 7.52 1.42
CA LYS A 34 16.72 6.87 2.59
C LYS A 34 15.68 6.38 3.58
N TRP A 35 14.73 7.24 3.97
CA TRP A 35 13.64 6.87 4.89
C TRP A 35 12.74 5.79 4.32
N ALA A 36 12.35 5.90 3.05
CA ALA A 36 11.54 4.89 2.37
C ALA A 36 12.25 3.53 2.30
N SER A 37 13.58 3.49 2.20
CA SER A 37 14.34 2.23 2.26
C SER A 37 14.27 1.62 3.66
N PHE A 38 14.48 2.44 4.69
CA PHE A 38 14.39 1.99 6.08
C PHE A 38 13.00 1.44 6.40
N LEU A 39 11.93 2.20 6.08
CA LEU A 39 10.55 1.75 6.26
C LEU A 39 10.24 0.50 5.42
N GLY A 40 10.74 0.41 4.19
CA GLY A 40 10.57 -0.76 3.34
C GLY A 40 11.18 -2.03 3.97
N ILE A 41 12.42 -1.94 4.46
CA ILE A 41 13.10 -3.08 5.09
C ILE A 41 12.37 -3.50 6.38
N VAL A 42 12.05 -2.54 7.25
CA VAL A 42 11.31 -2.80 8.49
C VAL A 42 9.93 -3.39 8.20
N GLY A 43 9.23 -2.85 7.21
CA GLY A 43 7.94 -3.37 6.76
C GLY A 43 8.01 -4.82 6.32
N PHE A 44 9.06 -5.23 5.58
CA PHE A 44 9.24 -6.62 5.17
C PHE A 44 9.49 -7.56 6.35
N VAL A 45 10.25 -7.11 7.35
CA VAL A 45 10.46 -7.87 8.59
C VAL A 45 9.12 -8.09 9.32
N PHE A 46 8.29 -7.04 9.42
CA PHE A 46 6.96 -7.17 10.01
C PHE A 46 6.02 -8.07 9.20
N CYS A 47 6.05 -8.01 7.86
CA CYS A 47 5.28 -8.95 7.04
C CYS A 47 5.67 -10.40 7.35
N GLY A 48 6.98 -10.69 7.38
CA GLY A 48 7.47 -12.03 7.71
C GLY A 48 7.01 -12.50 9.09
N LEU A 49 7.07 -11.60 10.10
CA LEU A 49 6.60 -11.91 11.45
C LEU A 49 5.08 -12.14 11.49
N PHE A 50 4.29 -11.28 10.84
CA PHE A 50 2.83 -11.41 10.81
C PHE A 50 2.37 -12.62 10.03
N PHE A 51 3.04 -12.97 8.94
CA PHE A 51 2.77 -14.20 8.21
C PHE A 51 2.95 -15.45 9.10
N ILE A 52 4.07 -15.52 9.84
CA ILE A 52 4.32 -16.60 10.79
C ILE A 52 3.21 -16.63 11.84
N MET A 53 2.91 -15.50 12.49
CA MET A 53 1.86 -15.40 13.49
C MET A 53 0.49 -15.84 12.94
N ALA A 54 0.16 -15.45 11.72
CA ALA A 54 -1.11 -15.76 11.07
C ALA A 54 -1.31 -17.28 10.89
N ILE A 55 -0.25 -18.02 10.55
CA ILE A 55 -0.31 -19.50 10.43
C ILE A 55 -0.66 -20.15 11.78
N PHE A 56 -0.16 -19.58 12.89
CA PHE A 56 -0.41 -20.12 14.23
C PHE A 56 -1.76 -19.74 14.84
N ILE A 57 -2.52 -18.80 14.26
CA ILE A 57 -3.84 -18.38 14.78
C ILE A 57 -4.78 -19.57 14.96
N GLY A 58 -4.86 -20.48 13.98
CA GLY A 58 -5.73 -21.65 14.07
C GLY A 58 -5.39 -22.55 15.27
N SER A 59 -4.10 -22.82 15.48
CA SER A 59 -3.60 -23.61 16.61
C SER A 59 -3.86 -22.94 17.95
N ILE A 60 -3.72 -21.63 18.03
CA ILE A 60 -4.01 -20.84 19.24
C ILE A 60 -5.50 -20.95 19.59
N PHE A 61 -6.40 -20.77 18.62
CA PHE A 61 -7.84 -20.91 18.83
C PHE A 61 -8.24 -22.33 19.26
N ALA A 62 -7.64 -23.36 18.65
CA ALA A 62 -7.86 -24.75 19.03
C ALA A 62 -7.36 -25.09 20.45
N MET A 63 -6.33 -24.39 20.93
CA MET A 63 -5.88 -24.51 22.32
C MET A 63 -6.85 -23.78 23.28
N MET A 64 -7.29 -22.57 22.91
CA MET A 64 -8.24 -21.79 23.72
C MET A 64 -9.59 -22.51 23.91
N SER A 65 -10.08 -23.21 22.88
CA SER A 65 -11.33 -23.99 22.96
C SER A 65 -11.23 -25.18 23.94
N LYS A 66 -10.03 -25.65 24.26
CA LYS A 66 -9.82 -26.73 25.26
C LYS A 66 -9.73 -26.21 26.69
N ILE A 67 -9.35 -24.95 26.87
CA ILE A 67 -9.05 -24.37 28.19
C ILE A 67 -10.24 -23.53 28.69
N SER A 68 -11.05 -22.97 27.79
CA SER A 68 -12.19 -22.13 28.15
C SER A 68 -13.54 -22.79 27.79
N PRO A 69 -14.42 -23.05 28.78
CA PRO A 69 -15.77 -23.56 28.54
C PRO A 69 -16.61 -22.66 27.62
N MET A 70 -16.34 -21.35 27.65
CA MET A 70 -17.03 -20.34 26.81
C MET A 70 -16.72 -20.55 25.32
N TYR A 71 -15.50 -20.97 24.98
CA TYR A 71 -15.11 -21.27 23.60
C TYR A 71 -15.44 -22.71 23.20
N ALA A 72 -15.49 -23.64 24.15
CA ALA A 72 -15.83 -25.04 23.92
C ALA A 72 -17.28 -25.25 23.48
N GLN A 73 -18.21 -24.41 23.96
CA GLN A 73 -19.65 -24.55 23.70
C GLN A 73 -20.12 -23.88 22.40
N ASN A 74 -19.23 -23.19 21.67
CA ASN A 74 -19.58 -22.52 20.43
C ASN A 74 -19.04 -23.33 19.22
N PRO A 75 -19.88 -24.07 18.48
CA PRO A 75 -19.45 -24.81 17.29
C PRO A 75 -18.85 -23.92 16.20
N ALA A 76 -19.17 -22.61 16.19
CA ALA A 76 -18.55 -21.67 15.27
C ALA A 76 -17.09 -21.36 15.64
N ALA A 77 -16.70 -21.49 16.92
CA ALA A 77 -15.35 -21.19 17.38
C ALA A 77 -14.30 -22.13 16.77
N SER A 78 -14.63 -23.39 16.49
CA SER A 78 -13.72 -24.34 15.84
C SER A 78 -13.44 -24.03 14.37
N ALA A 79 -14.42 -23.46 13.65
CA ALA A 79 -14.24 -23.03 12.26
C ALA A 79 -13.62 -21.63 12.13
N MET A 80 -13.75 -20.81 13.18
CA MET A 80 -13.29 -19.41 13.20
C MET A 80 -11.77 -19.27 13.16
N GLY A 81 -11.02 -20.17 13.82
CA GLY A 81 -9.55 -20.12 13.85
C GLY A 81 -8.89 -20.19 12.46
N PRO A 82 -9.15 -21.25 11.66
CA PRO A 82 -8.63 -21.36 10.30
C PRO A 82 -9.11 -20.23 9.37
N MET A 83 -10.38 -19.82 9.49
CA MET A 83 -10.92 -18.71 8.70
C MET A 83 -10.18 -17.40 8.98
N LEU A 84 -9.96 -17.06 10.25
CA LEU A 84 -9.19 -15.88 10.63
C LEU A 84 -7.76 -15.95 10.14
N SER A 85 -7.09 -17.11 10.26
CA SER A 85 -5.74 -17.31 9.73
C SER A 85 -5.64 -16.93 8.24
N VAL A 86 -6.56 -17.43 7.42
CA VAL A 86 -6.61 -17.10 5.98
C VAL A 86 -6.84 -15.60 5.76
N ILE A 87 -7.77 -14.99 6.49
CA ILE A 87 -8.05 -13.55 6.40
C ILE A 87 -6.79 -12.73 6.72
N TYR A 88 -6.09 -13.05 7.81
CA TYR A 88 -4.87 -12.34 8.21
C TYR A 88 -3.74 -12.51 7.17
N ILE A 89 -3.60 -13.70 6.57
CA ILE A 89 -2.62 -13.92 5.49
C ILE A 89 -2.95 -13.05 4.27
N VAL A 90 -4.23 -12.91 3.90
CA VAL A 90 -4.64 -12.04 2.79
C VAL A 90 -4.32 -10.58 3.10
N PHE A 91 -4.61 -10.10 4.30
CA PHE A 91 -4.26 -8.74 4.72
C PHE A 91 -2.75 -8.51 4.72
N ASP A 92 -1.97 -9.47 5.21
CA ASP A 92 -0.51 -9.40 5.19
C ASP A 92 0.04 -9.34 3.77
N ALA A 93 -0.52 -10.13 2.84
CA ALA A 93 -0.16 -10.07 1.42
C ALA A 93 -0.47 -8.71 0.78
N ILE A 94 -1.60 -8.09 1.13
CA ILE A 94 -1.95 -6.73 0.68
C ILE A 94 -0.95 -5.71 1.23
N TYR A 95 -0.61 -5.80 2.52
CA TYR A 95 0.37 -4.91 3.15
C TYR A 95 1.77 -5.08 2.55
N PHE A 96 2.18 -6.32 2.26
CA PHE A 96 3.44 -6.64 1.60
C PHE A 96 3.59 -5.90 0.25
N ILE A 97 2.52 -5.80 -0.54
CA ILE A 97 2.53 -5.06 -1.81
C ILE A 97 2.86 -3.57 -1.59
N LEU A 98 2.34 -2.97 -0.51
CA LEU A 98 2.60 -1.56 -0.18
C LEU A 98 4.06 -1.34 0.19
N VAL A 99 4.58 -2.19 1.06
CA VAL A 99 5.99 -2.18 1.48
C VAL A 99 6.91 -2.37 0.26
N LEU A 100 6.52 -3.27 -0.65
CA LEU A 100 7.25 -3.53 -1.89
C LEU A 100 7.33 -2.30 -2.80
N TYR A 101 6.22 -1.57 -2.99
CA TYR A 101 6.26 -0.34 -3.79
C TYR A 101 7.09 0.77 -3.13
N LEU A 102 7.00 0.91 -1.81
CA LEU A 102 7.80 1.88 -1.06
C LEU A 102 9.30 1.59 -1.20
N TYR A 103 9.70 0.32 -1.07
CA TYR A 103 11.09 -0.12 -1.25
C TYR A 103 11.56 0.09 -2.70
N GLN A 104 10.74 -0.25 -3.71
CA GLN A 104 11.09 -0.04 -5.12
C GLN A 104 11.27 1.44 -5.45
N PHE A 105 10.40 2.31 -4.94
CA PHE A 105 10.57 3.75 -5.04
C PHE A 105 11.92 4.18 -4.43
N ALA A 106 12.20 3.73 -3.21
CA ALA A 106 13.40 4.10 -2.48
C ALA A 106 14.70 3.72 -3.20
N VAL A 107 14.76 2.51 -3.79
CA VAL A 107 15.92 2.05 -4.57
C VAL A 107 16.07 2.87 -5.86
N ARG A 108 14.98 3.10 -6.58
CA ARG A 108 15.00 3.80 -7.88
C ARG A 108 15.31 5.28 -7.73
N ILE A 109 14.72 5.97 -6.75
CA ILE A 109 14.93 7.42 -6.58
C ILE A 109 16.38 7.74 -6.18
N LYS A 110 16.96 6.93 -5.27
CA LYS A 110 18.36 7.11 -4.86
C LYS A 110 19.33 6.90 -6.03
N ARG A 111 19.11 5.87 -6.85
CA ARG A 111 19.96 5.60 -8.03
C ARG A 111 19.76 6.65 -9.11
N GLY A 112 18.51 6.99 -9.43
CA GLY A 112 18.19 7.98 -10.45
C GLY A 112 18.83 9.33 -10.20
N ILE A 113 18.86 9.77 -8.94
CA ILE A 113 19.51 11.05 -8.59
C ILE A 113 21.04 10.91 -8.57
N ALA A 114 21.58 9.81 -8.05
CA ALA A 114 23.03 9.61 -7.99
C ALA A 114 23.69 9.52 -9.38
N PHE A 115 22.97 9.00 -10.37
CA PHE A 115 23.45 8.82 -11.75
C PHE A 115 22.82 9.78 -12.76
N VAL A 116 22.03 10.76 -12.31
CA VAL A 116 21.33 11.74 -13.17
C VAL A 116 20.51 11.04 -14.28
N ASP A 117 19.80 9.98 -13.91
CA ASP A 117 19.00 9.14 -14.80
C ASP A 117 17.51 9.50 -14.67
N ASN A 118 17.02 10.29 -15.61
CA ASN A 118 15.62 10.73 -15.68
C ASN A 118 14.64 9.57 -15.83
N ALA A 119 15.02 8.48 -16.51
CA ALA A 119 14.16 7.31 -16.68
C ALA A 119 13.98 6.58 -15.34
N MET A 120 15.06 6.42 -14.57
CA MET A 120 14.98 5.86 -13.21
C MET A 120 14.17 6.74 -12.26
N VAL A 121 14.34 8.06 -12.31
CA VAL A 121 13.54 9.00 -11.48
C VAL A 121 12.06 8.89 -11.82
N THR A 122 11.71 8.91 -13.11
CA THR A 122 10.32 8.72 -13.59
C THR A 122 9.75 7.38 -13.11
N SER A 123 10.56 6.32 -13.22
CA SER A 123 10.21 4.99 -12.76
C SER A 123 10.01 4.92 -11.24
N ALA A 124 10.76 5.71 -10.46
CA ALA A 124 10.56 5.83 -9.02
C ALA A 124 9.20 6.48 -8.71
N PHE A 125 8.87 7.61 -9.35
CA PHE A 125 7.58 8.27 -9.18
C PHE A 125 6.41 7.38 -9.57
N SER A 126 6.57 6.53 -10.59
CA SER A 126 5.56 5.51 -10.94
C SER A 126 5.30 4.55 -9.77
N LYS A 127 6.33 4.11 -9.04
CA LYS A 127 6.18 3.26 -7.85
C LYS A 127 5.56 4.00 -6.66
N LEU A 128 5.92 5.27 -6.48
CA LEU A 128 5.30 6.11 -5.46
C LEU A 128 3.80 6.33 -5.74
N LYS A 129 3.42 6.53 -7.01
CA LYS A 129 2.02 6.59 -7.45
C LYS A 129 1.28 5.29 -7.12
N SER A 130 1.87 4.13 -7.41
CA SER A 130 1.28 2.83 -7.08
C SER A 130 1.09 2.65 -5.57
N PHE A 131 2.05 3.09 -4.75
CA PHE A 131 1.94 3.09 -3.29
C PHE A 131 0.73 3.91 -2.82
N PHE A 132 0.61 5.18 -3.22
CA PHE A 132 -0.51 6.02 -2.82
C PHE A 132 -1.86 5.51 -3.33
N LYS A 133 -1.91 4.99 -4.56
CA LYS A 133 -3.13 4.39 -5.11
C LYS A 133 -3.58 3.20 -4.26
N ALA A 134 -2.66 2.29 -3.92
CA ALA A 134 -2.98 1.12 -3.12
C ALA A 134 -3.41 1.51 -1.69
N TRP A 135 -2.70 2.46 -1.05
CA TRP A 135 -3.06 2.95 0.28
C TRP A 135 -4.44 3.64 0.30
N GLY A 136 -4.74 4.43 -0.74
CA GLY A 136 -6.04 5.07 -0.91
C GLY A 136 -7.18 4.07 -1.06
N ILE A 137 -7.00 3.02 -1.87
CA ILE A 137 -8.01 1.95 -2.01
C ILE A 137 -8.27 1.27 -0.67
N ILE A 138 -7.21 0.92 0.08
CA ILE A 138 -7.36 0.30 1.41
C ILE A 138 -8.13 1.23 2.35
N THR A 139 -7.84 2.53 2.31
CA THR A 139 -8.52 3.52 3.14
C THR A 139 -10.01 3.62 2.79
N ILE A 140 -10.37 3.63 1.49
CA ILE A 140 -11.78 3.64 1.05
C ILE A 140 -12.51 2.38 1.54
N VAL A 141 -11.88 1.21 1.44
CA VAL A 141 -12.44 -0.05 1.92
C VAL A 141 -12.68 0.02 3.44
N LEU A 142 -11.71 0.50 4.22
CA LEU A 142 -11.84 0.65 5.68
C LEU A 142 -12.96 1.63 6.06
N LEU A 143 -13.06 2.79 5.38
CA LEU A 143 -14.13 3.75 5.61
C LEU A 143 -15.51 3.17 5.29
N SER A 144 -15.60 2.32 4.26
CA SER A 144 -16.85 1.64 3.91
C SER A 144 -17.30 0.68 5.00
N PHE A 145 -16.37 -0.09 5.58
CA PHE A 145 -16.67 -0.94 6.73
C PHE A 145 -17.08 -0.15 7.98
N TYR A 146 -16.40 0.97 8.28
CA TYR A 146 -16.80 1.85 9.40
C TYR A 146 -18.19 2.44 9.21
N ALA A 147 -18.53 2.90 8.01
CA ALA A 147 -19.88 3.38 7.70
C ALA A 147 -20.93 2.28 7.92
N LEU A 148 -20.65 1.05 7.46
CA LEU A 148 -21.55 -0.08 7.63
C LEU A 148 -21.76 -0.43 9.11
N ILE A 149 -20.67 -0.50 9.89
CA ILE A 149 -20.75 -0.73 11.35
C ILE A 149 -21.59 0.36 12.02
N PHE A 150 -21.38 1.62 11.66
CA PHE A 150 -22.13 2.75 12.23
C PHE A 150 -23.64 2.62 11.96
N VAL A 151 -24.02 2.24 10.73
CA VAL A 151 -25.43 1.99 10.37
C VAL A 151 -26.01 0.82 11.17
N ILE A 152 -25.28 -0.29 11.29
CA ILE A 152 -25.73 -1.45 12.10
C ILE A 152 -25.95 -1.04 13.55
N VAL A 153 -24.98 -0.36 14.15
CA VAL A 153 -25.07 0.09 15.56
C VAL A 153 -26.24 1.04 15.76
N ALA A 154 -26.49 1.96 14.82
CA ALA A 154 -27.64 2.87 14.88
C ALA A 154 -28.97 2.10 14.83
N ILE A 155 -29.12 1.14 13.91
CA ILE A 155 -30.34 0.32 13.79
C ILE A 155 -30.57 -0.52 15.06
N VAL A 156 -29.53 -1.21 15.54
CA VAL A 156 -29.61 -2.05 16.75
C VAL A 156 -29.88 -1.21 17.99
N GLY A 157 -29.26 -0.03 18.10
CA GLY A 157 -29.48 0.89 19.22
C GLY A 157 -30.91 1.42 19.27
N VAL A 158 -31.47 1.82 18.12
CA VAL A 158 -32.89 2.24 18.03
C VAL A 158 -33.82 1.09 18.37
N ALA A 159 -33.58 -0.11 17.82
CA ALA A 159 -34.39 -1.29 18.11
C ALA A 159 -34.36 -1.68 19.60
N ALA A 160 -33.18 -1.62 20.23
CA ALA A 160 -33.02 -1.88 21.66
C ALA A 160 -33.75 -0.84 22.53
N SER A 161 -33.73 0.44 22.12
CA SER A 161 -34.45 1.50 22.84
C SER A 161 -35.98 1.42 22.71
N ALA A 162 -36.49 0.80 21.66
CA ALA A 162 -37.94 0.62 21.45
C ALA A 162 -38.53 -0.60 22.19
N MET A 163 -37.67 -1.47 22.74
CA MET A 163 -38.07 -2.65 23.53
C MET A 163 -38.09 -2.41 25.05
N HIS A 164 -37.69 -1.22 25.49
CA HIS A 164 -37.81 -0.72 26.87
C HIS A 164 -38.87 0.38 26.95
#